data_AF-A0A951S445-F1
#
_entry.id   AF-A0A951S445-F1
#
_cell.length_a   1.000
_cell.length_b   1.000
_cell.length_c   1.000
_cell.angle_alpha   90.00
_cell.angle_beta   90.00
_cell.angle_gamma   90.00
#
_symmetry.space_group_name_H-M   'P 1'
#
loop_
_entity.id
_entity.type
_entity.pdbx_description
1 polymer ?
#
loop_
_entity_poly.entity_id
_entity_poly.type
_entity_poly.pdbx_seq_one_letter_code
_entity_poly.pdbx_strand_id
1 'polypeptide(L)'
;MNYIKFDYKAFIFLTLTFILMTVIGTLTHELGHYSVSKYLGYEASINYQRSSYWDNDLNEYFKHSYDKYSNEIKNNLDFPGKQKYQTTIKKYQADNFWIILGGPLQTILTGSIGFLLLLLFRKKCFTTDNVKLTGWTLIFISLFWLRQVANLFMAIMTFIVKGQPFLSGDEMRLAYYLDINIWIIQVITGLFGIAILFIVLKLLPKSLVLTFLLSGLTGGLLGYYLWLIKFGQYIMP
;
A
#
# COMPACT_ATOMS: atom_id res chain seq x y z
N MET A 1 35.28 -11.17 5.12
CA MET A 1 34.79 -9.87 5.62
C MET A 1 34.48 -8.92 4.45
N ASN A 2 33.70 -9.36 3.44
CA ASN A 2 33.48 -8.63 2.17
C ASN A 2 32.03 -8.14 1.99
N TYR A 3 31.35 -7.76 3.09
CA TYR A 3 30.00 -7.18 3.04
C TYR A 3 29.99 -5.65 3.04
N ILE A 4 31.16 -5.03 3.25
CA ILE A 4 31.33 -3.58 3.39
C ILE A 4 32.06 -3.06 2.16
N LYS A 5 31.43 -3.17 1.00
CA LYS A 5 31.87 -2.46 -0.21
C LYS A 5 30.76 -1.50 -0.60
N PHE A 6 31.14 -0.24 -0.81
CA PHE A 6 30.23 0.80 -1.25
C PHE A 6 30.55 1.17 -2.69
N ASP A 7 29.54 1.16 -3.55
CA ASP A 7 29.66 1.57 -4.94
C ASP A 7 28.82 2.84 -5.16
N TYR A 8 29.50 3.97 -5.34
CA TYR A 8 28.85 5.27 -5.47
C TYR A 8 28.00 5.39 -6.75
N LYS A 9 28.39 4.73 -7.85
CA LYS A 9 27.64 4.79 -9.11
C LYS A 9 26.34 4.02 -8.96
N ALA A 10 26.45 2.80 -8.42
CA ALA A 10 25.28 1.99 -8.12
C ALA A 10 24.38 2.68 -7.09
N PHE A 11 24.94 3.33 -6.07
CA PHE A 11 24.18 4.08 -5.07
C PHE A 11 23.28 5.15 -5.70
N ILE A 12 23.83 6.01 -6.57
CA ILE A 12 23.06 7.08 -7.21
C ILE A 12 21.95 6.49 -8.09
N PHE A 13 22.28 5.51 -8.92
CA PHE A 13 21.31 4.89 -9.83
C PHE A 13 20.18 4.19 -9.06
N LEU A 14 20.51 3.42 -8.03
CA LEU A 14 19.53 2.73 -7.20
C LEU A 14 18.68 3.73 -6.42
N THR A 15 19.27 4.81 -5.89
CA THR A 15 18.52 5.87 -5.16
C THR A 15 17.48 6.50 -6.07
N LEU A 16 17.85 6.89 -7.29
CA LEU A 16 16.92 7.44 -8.28
C LEU A 16 15.83 6.42 -8.64
N THR A 17 16.22 5.14 -8.77
CA THR A 17 15.25 4.07 -9.04
C THR A 17 14.27 3.90 -7.89
N PHE A 18 14.73 3.94 -6.63
CA PHE A 18 13.86 3.87 -5.45
C PHE A 18 12.91 5.07 -5.35
N ILE A 19 13.36 6.28 -5.69
CA ILE A 19 12.50 7.46 -5.78
C ILE A 19 11.38 7.21 -6.80
N LEU A 20 11.73 6.77 -8.01
CA LEU A 20 10.76 6.47 -9.06
C LEU A 20 9.79 5.35 -8.65
N MET A 21 10.31 4.26 -8.08
CA MET A 21 9.48 3.13 -7.65
C MET A 21 8.56 3.49 -6.48
N THR A 22 8.92 4.47 -5.65
CA THR A 22 8.02 5.00 -4.60
C THR A 22 6.80 5.69 -5.22
N VAL A 23 7.00 6.50 -6.26
CA VAL A 23 5.91 7.14 -7.01
C VAL A 23 5.02 6.09 -7.68
N ILE A 24 5.65 5.16 -8.42
CA ILE A 24 4.93 4.08 -9.11
C ILE A 24 4.15 3.22 -8.11
N GLY A 25 4.78 2.83 -7.00
CA GLY A 25 4.14 2.02 -5.96
C GLY A 25 2.96 2.73 -5.30
N THR A 26 3.04 4.05 -5.11
CA THR A 26 1.93 4.84 -4.58
C THR A 26 0.77 4.89 -5.56
N LEU A 27 1.03 5.26 -6.81
CA LEU A 27 -0.02 5.39 -7.84
C LEU A 27 -0.66 4.04 -8.18
N THR A 28 0.11 2.97 -8.24
CA THR A 28 -0.43 1.62 -8.50
C THR A 28 -1.29 1.11 -7.36
N HIS A 29 -0.95 1.43 -6.10
CA HIS A 29 -1.80 1.16 -4.94
C HIS A 29 -3.14 1.89 -5.06
N GLU A 30 -3.12 3.20 -5.38
CA GLU A 30 -4.35 3.97 -5.58
C GLU A 30 -5.16 3.52 -6.79
N LEU A 31 -4.50 3.05 -7.85
CA LEU A 31 -5.14 2.39 -8.99
C LEU A 31 -5.89 1.12 -8.56
N GLY A 32 -5.39 0.40 -7.55
CA GLY A 32 -6.08 -0.76 -6.97
C GLY A 32 -7.44 -0.39 -6.40
N HIS A 33 -7.48 0.64 -5.54
CA HIS A 33 -8.73 1.18 -5.00
C HIS A 33 -9.68 1.70 -6.09
N TYR A 34 -9.15 2.46 -7.06
CA TYR A 34 -9.92 3.00 -8.17
C TYR A 34 -10.56 1.89 -9.02
N SER A 35 -9.81 0.85 -9.34
CA SER A 35 -10.27 -0.25 -10.18
C SER A 35 -11.43 -0.99 -9.54
N VAL A 36 -11.33 -1.27 -8.22
CA VAL A 36 -12.42 -1.90 -7.47
C VAL A 36 -13.63 -0.98 -7.35
N SER A 37 -13.42 0.31 -7.09
CA SER A 37 -14.51 1.29 -7.01
C SER A 37 -15.32 1.35 -8.31
N LYS A 38 -14.64 1.46 -9.45
CA LYS A 38 -15.28 1.47 -10.78
C LYS A 38 -15.98 0.14 -11.10
N TYR A 39 -15.37 -0.98 -10.73
CA TYR A 39 -15.98 -2.31 -10.91
C TYR A 39 -17.29 -2.46 -10.13
N LEU A 40 -17.36 -1.90 -8.92
CA LEU A 40 -18.56 -1.92 -8.08
C LEU A 40 -19.62 -0.88 -8.48
N GLY A 41 -19.35 -0.07 -9.51
CA GLY A 41 -20.28 0.91 -10.07
C GLY A 41 -20.19 2.31 -9.47
N TYR A 42 -19.18 2.59 -8.64
CA TYR A 42 -18.97 3.94 -8.10
C TYR A 42 -18.24 4.84 -9.10
N GLU A 43 -18.53 6.14 -9.01
CA GLU A 43 -17.65 7.13 -9.58
C GLU A 43 -16.38 7.23 -8.74
N ALA A 44 -15.23 7.41 -9.39
CA ALA A 44 -13.94 7.43 -8.71
C ALA A 44 -12.96 8.35 -9.42
N SER A 45 -12.06 8.94 -8.64
CA SER A 45 -10.92 9.72 -9.11
C SER A 45 -9.66 9.37 -8.32
N ILE A 46 -8.51 9.55 -8.94
CA ILE A 46 -7.19 9.36 -8.31
C ILE A 46 -6.50 10.70 -8.27
N ASN A 47 -5.92 11.02 -7.11
CA ASN A 47 -4.93 12.08 -6.99
C ASN A 47 -3.58 11.50 -6.53
N TYR A 48 -2.59 12.38 -6.35
CA TYR A 48 -1.22 11.98 -6.03
C TYR A 48 -1.04 11.10 -4.77
N GLN A 49 -1.98 11.13 -3.83
CA GLN A 49 -1.84 10.44 -2.53
C GLN A 49 -3.02 9.54 -2.15
N ARG A 50 -4.16 9.67 -2.83
CA ARG A 50 -5.39 8.93 -2.51
C ARG A 50 -6.28 8.77 -3.74
N SER A 51 -7.05 7.71 -3.72
CA SER A 51 -8.26 7.56 -4.50
C SER A 51 -9.47 8.07 -3.70
N SER A 52 -10.43 8.66 -4.40
CA SER A 52 -11.72 9.06 -3.83
C SER A 52 -12.82 8.42 -4.67
N TYR A 53 -13.89 7.97 -4.02
CA TYR A 53 -15.03 7.37 -4.69
C TYR A 53 -16.35 7.90 -4.12
N TRP A 54 -17.39 7.97 -4.94
CA TRP A 54 -18.71 8.45 -4.55
C TRP A 54 -19.80 7.85 -5.43
N ASP A 55 -21.03 7.88 -4.92
CA ASP A 55 -22.25 7.58 -5.65
C ASP A 55 -23.26 8.67 -5.27
N ASN A 56 -23.62 9.51 -6.23
CA ASN A 56 -24.45 10.68 -5.97
C ASN A 56 -25.86 10.29 -5.50
N ASP A 57 -26.45 9.27 -6.12
CA ASP A 57 -27.80 8.81 -5.79
C ASP A 57 -27.83 8.17 -4.41
N LEU A 58 -26.80 7.37 -4.09
CA LEU A 58 -26.66 6.73 -2.79
C LEU A 58 -26.39 7.77 -1.67
N ASN A 59 -25.53 8.75 -1.94
CA ASN A 59 -25.23 9.83 -1.01
C ASN A 59 -26.45 10.70 -0.73
N GLU A 60 -27.22 11.04 -1.77
CA GLU A 60 -28.47 11.79 -1.64
C GLU A 60 -29.52 10.98 -0.86
N TYR A 61 -29.65 9.68 -1.14
CA TYR A 61 -30.52 8.77 -0.39
C TYR A 61 -30.18 8.72 1.09
N PHE A 62 -28.90 8.60 1.44
CA PHE A 62 -28.48 8.58 2.84
C PHE A 62 -28.71 9.92 3.53
N LYS A 63 -28.41 11.04 2.86
CA LYS A 63 -28.65 12.38 3.39
C LYS A 63 -30.13 12.61 3.67
N HIS A 64 -30.99 12.35 2.68
CA HIS A 64 -32.44 12.51 2.84
C HIS A 64 -33.03 11.60 3.93
N SER A 65 -32.57 10.35 4.01
CA SER A 65 -33.01 9.41 5.05
C SER A 65 -32.57 9.87 6.45
N TYR A 66 -31.35 10.39 6.57
CA TYR A 66 -30.83 10.91 7.83
C TYR A 66 -31.51 12.21 8.25
N ASP A 67 -31.70 13.16 7.34
CA ASP A 67 -32.37 14.44 7.65
C ASP A 67 -33.80 14.22 8.14
N LYS A 68 -34.51 13.23 7.59
CA LYS A 68 -35.89 12.92 7.94
C LYS A 68 -36.04 12.07 9.22
N TYR A 69 -35.12 11.14 9.47
CA TYR A 69 -35.23 10.15 10.54
C TYR A 69 -34.01 10.14 11.48
N SER A 70 -33.36 11.29 11.66
CA SER A 70 -32.09 11.38 12.40
C SER A 70 -32.18 10.84 13.82
N ASN A 71 -33.29 11.14 14.53
CA ASN A 71 -33.51 10.69 15.90
C ASN A 71 -33.74 9.18 15.96
N GLU A 72 -34.48 8.63 14.99
CA GLU A 72 -34.79 7.22 14.89
C GLU A 72 -33.56 6.40 14.53
N ILE A 73 -32.73 6.89 13.61
CA ILE A 73 -31.46 6.26 13.23
C ILE A 73 -30.48 6.27 14.41
N LYS A 74 -30.32 7.42 15.10
CA LYS A 74 -29.41 7.55 16.25
C LYS A 74 -29.81 6.66 17.43
N ASN A 75 -31.11 6.58 17.72
CA ASN A 75 -31.64 5.79 18.82
C ASN A 75 -32.01 4.34 18.42
N ASN A 76 -31.68 3.94 17.18
CA ASN A 76 -32.01 2.64 16.60
C ASN A 76 -33.51 2.28 16.67
N LEU A 77 -34.38 3.29 16.66
CA LEU A 77 -35.84 3.13 16.62
C LEU A 77 -36.30 2.68 15.23
N ASP A 78 -37.54 2.22 15.13
CA ASP A 78 -38.11 1.83 13.83
C ASP A 78 -38.55 3.07 13.03
N PHE A 79 -38.40 3.03 11.71
CA PHE A 79 -38.82 4.11 10.81
C PHE A 79 -39.22 3.58 9.42
N PRO A 80 -40.08 4.31 8.68
CA PRO A 80 -40.50 3.89 7.35
C PRO A 80 -39.30 3.74 6.41
N GLY A 81 -39.05 2.50 5.95
CA GLY A 81 -37.93 2.17 5.08
C GLY A 81 -36.65 1.74 5.79
N LYS A 82 -36.66 1.50 7.12
CA LYS A 82 -35.52 1.01 7.90
C LYS A 82 -34.85 -0.21 7.29
N GLN A 83 -35.63 -1.19 6.82
CA GLN A 83 -35.08 -2.41 6.20
C GLN A 83 -34.30 -2.12 4.92
N LYS A 84 -34.82 -1.23 4.06
CA LYS A 84 -34.13 -0.78 2.84
C LYS A 84 -32.85 -0.02 3.21
N TYR A 85 -32.93 0.92 4.14
CA TYR A 85 -31.79 1.70 4.61
C TYR A 85 -30.67 0.81 5.19
N GLN A 86 -31.02 -0.14 6.06
CA GLN A 86 -30.07 -1.10 6.63
C GLN A 86 -29.44 -1.99 5.56
N THR A 87 -30.20 -2.44 4.57
CA THR A 87 -29.68 -3.25 3.46
C THR A 87 -28.70 -2.46 2.61
N THR A 88 -29.03 -1.21 2.30
CA THR A 88 -28.15 -0.29 1.54
C THR A 88 -26.89 0.04 2.32
N ILE A 89 -26.96 0.28 3.63
CA ILE A 89 -25.78 0.47 4.49
C ILE A 89 -24.89 -0.76 4.48
N LYS A 90 -25.46 -1.95 4.67
CA LYS A 90 -24.68 -3.20 4.68
C LYS A 90 -23.98 -3.43 3.35
N LYS A 91 -24.66 -3.15 2.23
CA LYS A 91 -24.05 -3.19 0.89
C LYS A 91 -22.91 -2.18 0.79
N TYR A 92 -23.14 -0.92 1.14
CA TYR A 92 -22.12 0.12 1.10
C TYR A 92 -20.88 -0.20 1.96
N GLN A 93 -21.10 -0.76 3.15
CA GLN A 93 -20.02 -1.23 4.02
C GLN A 93 -19.22 -2.39 3.40
N ALA A 94 -19.90 -3.35 2.77
CA ALA A 94 -19.25 -4.44 2.06
C ALA A 94 -18.46 -3.94 0.85
N ASP A 95 -19.03 -3.02 0.06
CA ASP A 95 -18.36 -2.40 -1.08
C ASP A 95 -17.11 -1.64 -0.63
N ASN A 96 -17.21 -0.83 0.43
CA ASN A 96 -16.07 -0.10 0.98
C ASN A 96 -14.96 -1.04 1.47
N PHE A 97 -15.31 -2.17 2.08
CA PHE A 97 -14.32 -3.18 2.46
C PHE A 97 -13.51 -3.66 1.25
N TRP A 98 -14.18 -4.01 0.14
CA TRP A 98 -13.51 -4.44 -1.09
C TRP A 98 -12.66 -3.33 -1.71
N ILE A 99 -13.17 -2.09 -1.70
CA ILE A 99 -12.44 -0.93 -2.21
C ILE A 99 -11.14 -0.75 -1.41
N ILE A 100 -11.22 -0.70 -0.07
CA ILE A 100 -10.04 -0.54 0.80
C ILE A 100 -9.08 -1.73 0.63
N LEU A 101 -9.58 -2.95 0.45
CA LEU A 101 -8.73 -4.11 0.22
C LEU A 101 -7.98 -4.03 -1.11
N GLY A 102 -8.55 -3.37 -2.12
CA GLY A 102 -8.00 -3.27 -3.48
C GLY A 102 -6.57 -2.75 -3.56
N GLY A 103 -6.22 -1.70 -2.80
CA GLY A 103 -4.87 -1.12 -2.80
C GLY A 103 -3.82 -2.05 -2.20
N PRO A 104 -3.95 -2.47 -0.91
CA PRO A 104 -3.03 -3.43 -0.30
C PRO A 104 -2.92 -4.73 -1.10
N LEU A 105 -4.04 -5.25 -1.61
CA LEU A 105 -4.05 -6.48 -2.40
C LEU A 105 -3.31 -6.30 -3.73
N GLN A 106 -3.45 -5.15 -4.41
CA GLN A 106 -2.69 -4.85 -5.62
C GLN A 106 -1.18 -4.90 -5.35
N THR A 107 -0.71 -4.22 -4.31
CA THR A 107 0.73 -4.17 -3.99
C THR A 107 1.28 -5.54 -3.57
N ILE A 108 0.51 -6.29 -2.77
CA ILE A 108 0.84 -7.67 -2.35
C ILE A 108 0.91 -8.60 -3.57
N LEU A 109 -0.07 -8.55 -4.48
CA LEU A 109 -0.09 -9.39 -5.67
C LEU A 109 1.08 -9.07 -6.60
N THR A 110 1.31 -7.78 -6.89
CA THR A 110 2.44 -7.35 -7.73
C THR A 110 3.77 -7.79 -7.13
N GLY A 111 3.96 -7.58 -5.82
CA GLY A 111 5.14 -8.04 -5.10
C GLY A 111 5.33 -9.56 -5.13
N SER A 112 4.24 -10.31 -4.95
CA SER A 112 4.27 -11.78 -4.95
C SER A 112 4.58 -12.36 -6.33
N ILE A 113 4.01 -11.78 -7.40
CA ILE A 113 4.32 -12.15 -8.78
C ILE A 113 5.79 -11.87 -9.08
N GLY A 114 6.29 -10.67 -8.74
CA GLY A 114 7.70 -10.33 -8.90
C GLY A 114 8.61 -11.32 -8.18
N PHE A 115 8.27 -11.67 -6.94
CA PHE A 115 9.06 -12.58 -6.13
C PHE A 115 9.06 -14.00 -6.68
N LEU A 116 7.90 -14.52 -7.11
CA LEU A 116 7.79 -15.84 -7.71
C LEU A 116 8.61 -15.92 -9.01
N LEU A 117 8.49 -14.92 -9.88
CA LEU A 117 9.28 -14.84 -11.11
C LEU A 117 10.78 -14.72 -10.81
N LEU A 118 11.16 -13.96 -9.78
CA LEU A 118 12.56 -13.84 -9.33
C LEU A 118 13.12 -15.20 -8.93
N LEU A 119 12.37 -16.02 -8.19
CA LEU A 119 12.79 -17.35 -7.77
C LEU A 119 12.91 -18.32 -8.94
N LEU A 120 11.98 -18.27 -9.90
CA LEU A 120 12.00 -19.14 -11.10
C LEU A 120 13.17 -18.80 -12.02
N PHE A 121 13.42 -17.51 -12.26
CA PHE A 121 14.45 -17.04 -13.19
C PHE A 121 15.79 -16.72 -12.52
N ARG A 122 15.98 -17.07 -11.24
CA ARG A 122 17.20 -16.74 -10.47
C ARG A 122 18.50 -17.11 -11.19
N LYS A 123 18.58 -18.31 -11.79
CA LYS A 123 19.79 -18.77 -12.49
C LYS A 123 20.09 -18.01 -13.78
N LYS A 124 19.07 -17.39 -14.40
CA LYS A 124 19.21 -16.61 -15.64
C LYS A 124 19.49 -15.13 -15.36
N CYS A 125 18.99 -14.62 -14.24
CA CYS A 125 19.04 -13.21 -13.85
C CYS A 125 20.29 -12.82 -13.06
N PHE A 126 20.84 -13.75 -12.27
CA PHE A 126 22.02 -13.51 -11.44
C PHE A 126 23.26 -14.22 -12.02
N THR A 127 24.31 -13.45 -12.29
CA THR A 127 25.67 -13.95 -12.51
C THR A 127 26.47 -13.70 -11.23
N THR A 128 27.54 -14.47 -10.98
CA THR A 128 28.39 -14.40 -9.78
C THR A 128 28.76 -12.96 -9.36
N ASP A 129 28.96 -12.07 -10.33
CA ASP A 129 29.40 -10.70 -10.08
C ASP A 129 28.41 -9.61 -10.55
N ASN A 130 27.36 -9.96 -11.29
CA ASN A 130 26.48 -8.99 -11.94
C ASN A 130 25.01 -9.43 -11.96
N VAL A 131 24.11 -8.46 -11.79
CA VAL A 131 22.67 -8.63 -11.91
C VAL A 131 22.21 -8.07 -13.25
N LYS A 132 21.53 -8.88 -14.07
CA LYS A 132 20.98 -8.41 -15.35
C LYS A 132 19.83 -7.43 -15.12
N LEU A 133 19.53 -6.60 -16.12
CA LEU A 133 18.41 -5.64 -16.06
C LEU A 133 17.08 -6.33 -15.70
N THR A 134 16.80 -7.50 -16.28
CA THR A 134 15.60 -8.29 -15.94
C THR A 134 15.58 -8.73 -14.47
N GLY A 135 16.75 -9.05 -13.89
CA GLY A 135 16.90 -9.34 -12.48
C GLY A 135 16.58 -8.12 -11.62
N TRP A 136 17.08 -6.94 -11.99
CA TRP A 136 16.76 -5.69 -11.30
C TRP A 136 15.27 -5.37 -11.35
N THR A 137 14.63 -5.48 -12.51
CA THR A 137 13.18 -5.26 -12.64
C THR A 137 12.40 -6.20 -11.71
N LEU A 138 12.73 -7.49 -11.69
CA LEU A 138 12.07 -8.46 -10.82
C LEU A 138 12.33 -8.19 -9.33
N ILE A 139 13.53 -7.75 -8.96
CA ILE A 139 13.84 -7.31 -7.59
C ILE A 139 12.91 -6.15 -7.21
N PHE A 140 12.86 -5.09 -8.00
CA PHE A 140 12.05 -3.92 -7.66
C PHE A 140 10.55 -4.21 -7.66
N ILE A 141 10.05 -5.08 -8.55
CA ILE A 141 8.66 -5.55 -8.48
C ILE A 141 8.42 -6.33 -7.17
N SER A 142 9.34 -7.23 -6.79
CA SER A 142 9.25 -7.99 -5.52
C SER A 142 9.19 -7.06 -4.30
N LEU A 143 9.91 -5.94 -4.37
CA LEU A 143 9.98 -4.96 -3.29
C LEU A 143 8.70 -4.12 -3.10
N PHE A 144 7.62 -4.35 -3.85
CA PHE A 144 6.31 -3.76 -3.53
C PHE A 144 5.84 -4.15 -2.13
N TRP A 145 6.28 -5.31 -1.63
CA TRP A 145 6.10 -5.73 -0.24
C TRP A 145 6.72 -4.79 0.80
N LEU A 146 7.66 -3.92 0.42
CA LEU A 146 8.24 -2.93 1.34
C LEU A 146 7.20 -1.94 1.86
N ARG A 147 6.07 -1.73 1.18
CA ARG A 147 4.97 -0.91 1.70
C ARG A 147 4.41 -1.48 3.00
N GLN A 148 4.23 -2.81 3.07
CA GLN A 148 3.74 -3.48 4.28
C GLN A 148 4.76 -3.39 5.44
N VAL A 149 6.06 -3.47 5.12
CA VAL A 149 7.13 -3.26 6.09
C VAL A 149 7.16 -1.80 6.59
N ALA A 150 7.01 -0.83 5.69
CA ALA A 150 6.95 0.59 6.03
C ALA A 150 5.71 0.91 6.89
N ASN A 151 4.55 0.34 6.56
CA ASN A 151 3.32 0.50 7.33
C ASN A 151 3.48 -0.04 8.76
N LEU A 152 4.05 -1.24 8.92
CA LEU A 152 4.36 -1.80 10.24
C LEU A 152 5.34 -0.91 11.01
N PHE A 153 6.42 -0.46 10.36
CA PHE A 153 7.40 0.43 11.00
C PHE A 153 6.77 1.74 11.47
N MET A 154 5.97 2.39 10.62
CA MET A 154 5.28 3.64 10.95
C MET A 154 4.25 3.46 12.05
N ALA A 155 3.53 2.32 12.08
CA ALA A 155 2.59 2.01 13.14
C ALA A 155 3.29 1.81 14.49
N ILE A 156 4.40 1.08 14.53
CA ILE A 156 5.23 0.91 15.73
C ILE A 156 5.76 2.27 16.20
N MET A 157 6.36 3.06 15.30
CA MET A 157 6.90 4.37 15.65
C MET A 157 5.82 5.32 16.19
N THR A 158 4.65 5.35 15.55
CA THR A 158 3.52 6.17 16.01
C THR A 158 3.01 5.71 17.37
N PHE A 159 2.92 4.40 17.58
CA PHE A 159 2.51 3.83 18.86
C PHE A 159 3.47 4.20 20.00
N ILE A 160 4.78 4.14 19.75
CA ILE A 160 5.80 4.53 20.74
C ILE A 160 5.71 6.03 21.07
N VAL A 161 5.50 6.89 20.07
CA VAL A 161 5.50 8.35 20.27
C VAL A 161 4.18 8.88 20.84
N LYS A 162 3.03 8.37 20.37
CA LYS A 162 1.69 8.90 20.70
C LYS A 162 0.88 8.01 21.63
N GLY A 163 1.33 6.79 21.90
CA GLY A 163 0.59 5.78 22.67
C GLY A 163 -0.62 5.17 21.93
N GLN A 164 -0.85 5.56 20.67
CA GLN A 164 -1.95 5.08 19.85
C GLN A 164 -1.46 4.66 18.46
N PRO A 165 -2.02 3.59 17.88
CA PRO A 165 -1.67 3.16 16.52
C PRO A 165 -2.07 4.24 15.49
N PHE A 166 -1.36 4.25 14.36
CA PHE A 166 -1.64 5.20 13.28
C PHE A 166 -3.02 4.95 12.66
N LEU A 167 -3.95 5.89 12.85
CA LEU A 167 -5.40 5.69 12.63
C LEU A 167 -5.86 5.72 11.15
N SER A 168 -4.99 6.05 10.19
CA SER A 168 -5.43 6.39 8.82
C SER A 168 -4.98 5.42 7.72
N GLY A 169 -4.33 4.30 8.05
CA GLY A 169 -3.91 3.30 7.07
C GLY A 169 -5.05 2.38 6.59
N ASP A 170 -4.95 1.88 5.37
CA ASP A 170 -5.94 0.95 4.78
C ASP A 170 -6.05 -0.34 5.60
N GLU A 171 -4.91 -0.86 6.06
CA GLU A 171 -4.84 -2.07 6.89
C GLU A 171 -5.53 -1.88 8.24
N MET A 172 -5.57 -0.64 8.77
CA MET A 172 -6.36 -0.35 9.97
C MET A 172 -7.86 -0.43 9.70
N ARG A 173 -8.31 0.20 8.62
CA ARG A 173 -9.73 0.19 8.27
C ARG A 173 -10.21 -1.24 8.04
N LEU A 174 -9.38 -2.07 7.38
CA LEU A 174 -9.66 -3.50 7.22
C LEU A 174 -9.73 -4.24 8.56
N ALA A 175 -8.82 -3.96 9.50
CA ALA A 175 -8.85 -4.56 10.83
C ALA A 175 -10.14 -4.20 11.59
N TYR A 176 -10.60 -2.95 11.48
CA TYR A 176 -11.87 -2.51 12.06
C TYR A 176 -13.08 -3.21 11.42
N TYR A 177 -13.07 -3.39 10.09
CA TYR A 177 -14.14 -4.12 9.39
C TYR A 177 -14.23 -5.59 9.78
N LEU A 178 -13.09 -6.22 10.06
CA LEU A 178 -12.99 -7.63 10.42
C LEU A 178 -13.10 -7.88 11.93
N ASP A 179 -13.24 -6.83 12.73
CA ASP A 179 -13.20 -6.88 14.21
C ASP A 179 -11.96 -7.64 14.74
N ILE A 180 -10.83 -7.47 14.06
CA ILE A 180 -9.55 -8.07 14.43
C ILE A 180 -8.57 -7.02 14.90
N ASN A 181 -7.64 -7.45 15.75
CA ASN A 181 -6.59 -6.58 16.24
C ASN A 181 -5.70 -6.11 15.07
N ILE A 182 -5.53 -4.78 14.95
CA ILE A 182 -4.72 -4.12 13.93
C ILE A 182 -3.30 -4.70 13.79
N TRP A 183 -2.71 -5.11 14.91
CA TRP A 183 -1.37 -5.66 14.95
C TRP A 183 -1.29 -6.99 14.21
N ILE A 184 -2.36 -7.78 14.16
CA ILE A 184 -2.35 -9.09 13.49
C ILE A 184 -2.09 -8.91 12.01
N ILE A 185 -2.84 -8.04 11.32
CA ILE A 185 -2.66 -7.83 9.88
C ILE A 185 -1.28 -7.23 9.62
N GLN A 186 -0.93 -6.14 10.31
CA GLN A 186 0.32 -5.43 10.03
C GLN A 186 1.57 -6.24 10.37
N VAL A 187 1.56 -7.02 11.46
CA VAL A 187 2.69 -7.88 11.83
C VAL A 187 2.83 -9.02 10.83
N ILE A 188 1.73 -9.69 10.46
CA ILE A 188 1.80 -10.79 9.50
C ILE A 188 2.30 -10.30 8.15
N THR A 189 1.68 -9.26 7.57
CA THR A 189 2.09 -8.75 6.24
C THR A 189 3.48 -8.13 6.28
N GLY A 190 3.84 -7.42 7.36
CA GLY A 190 5.17 -6.87 7.56
C GLY A 190 6.25 -7.94 7.69
N LEU A 191 5.99 -9.05 8.41
CA LEU A 191 6.93 -10.18 8.52
C LEU A 191 7.16 -10.86 7.16
N PHE A 192 6.11 -11.04 6.36
CA PHE A 192 6.26 -11.53 4.99
C PHE A 192 7.12 -10.59 4.14
N GLY A 193 6.90 -9.28 4.23
CA GLY A 193 7.71 -8.30 3.53
C GLY A 193 9.18 -8.31 3.96
N ILE A 194 9.47 -8.46 5.25
CA ILE A 194 10.83 -8.61 5.79
C ILE A 194 11.48 -9.90 5.28
N ALA A 195 10.74 -11.01 5.27
CA ALA A 195 11.24 -12.28 4.75
C ALA A 195 11.61 -12.19 3.26
N ILE A 196 10.76 -11.55 2.46
CA ILE A 196 11.02 -11.31 1.03
C ILE A 196 12.25 -10.43 0.85
N LEU A 197 12.36 -9.32 1.60
CA LEU A 197 13.53 -8.46 1.57
C LEU A 197 14.81 -9.25 1.89
N PHE A 198 14.79 -10.08 2.94
CA PHE A 198 15.95 -10.88 3.33
C PHE A 198 16.36 -11.89 2.25
N ILE A 199 15.39 -12.50 1.57
CA ILE A 199 15.66 -13.42 0.45
C ILE A 199 16.26 -12.65 -0.73
N VAL A 200 15.73 -11.47 -1.06
CA VAL A 200 16.29 -10.59 -2.11
C VAL A 200 17.73 -10.21 -1.80
N LEU A 201 18.03 -9.80 -0.56
CA LEU A 201 19.39 -9.44 -0.15
C LEU A 201 20.36 -10.62 -0.23
N LYS A 202 19.89 -11.86 0.02
CA LYS A 202 20.69 -13.07 -0.15
C LYS A 202 21.01 -13.40 -1.61
N LEU A 203 20.18 -12.97 -2.55
CA LEU A 203 20.38 -13.18 -3.99
C LEU A 203 21.34 -12.14 -4.60
N LEU A 204 21.43 -10.96 -3.99
CA LEU A 204 22.31 -9.89 -4.46
C LEU A 204 23.80 -10.22 -4.25
N PRO A 205 24.69 -9.75 -5.15
CA PRO A 205 26.13 -9.81 -4.93
C PRO A 205 26.50 -9.12 -3.62
N LYS A 206 27.34 -9.75 -2.79
CA LYS A 206 27.71 -9.25 -1.44
C LYS A 206 28.30 -7.84 -1.45
N SER A 207 28.94 -7.46 -2.55
CA SER A 207 29.49 -6.12 -2.79
C SER A 207 28.45 -5.02 -2.97
N LEU A 208 27.22 -5.37 -3.37
CA LEU A 208 26.15 -4.43 -3.66
C LEU A 208 25.11 -4.32 -2.54
N VAL A 209 25.09 -5.27 -1.60
CA VAL A 209 24.08 -5.33 -0.51
C VAL A 209 24.06 -4.04 0.31
N LEU A 210 25.22 -3.55 0.77
CA LEU A 210 25.29 -2.33 1.56
C LEU A 210 24.81 -1.11 0.76
N THR A 211 25.29 -1.00 -0.48
CA THR A 211 24.90 0.06 -1.42
C THR A 211 23.39 0.07 -1.65
N PHE A 212 22.80 -1.11 -1.85
CA PHE A 212 21.37 -1.31 -2.06
C PHE A 212 20.55 -0.88 -0.84
N LEU A 213 20.94 -1.31 0.36
CA LEU A 213 20.26 -0.92 1.60
C LEU A 213 20.30 0.59 1.84
N LEU A 214 21.47 1.21 1.68
CA LEU A 214 21.61 2.65 1.83
C LEU A 214 20.77 3.40 0.79
N SER A 215 20.81 2.96 -0.48
CA SER A 215 20.02 3.56 -1.54
C SER A 215 18.50 3.38 -1.36
N GLY A 216 18.07 2.26 -0.75
CA GLY A 216 16.67 2.02 -0.43
C GLY A 216 16.18 2.94 0.67
N LEU A 217 17.00 3.16 1.71
CA LEU A 217 16.67 4.08 2.79
C LEU A 217 16.65 5.53 2.29
N THR A 218 17.70 5.98 1.60
CA THR A 218 17.76 7.37 1.10
C THR A 218 16.73 7.61 0.01
N GLY A 219 16.62 6.71 -0.96
CA GLY A 219 15.71 6.83 -2.09
C GLY A 219 14.24 6.68 -1.69
N GLY A 220 13.92 5.81 -0.73
CA GLY A 220 12.57 5.68 -0.21
C GLY A 220 12.11 6.92 0.57
N LEU A 221 12.95 7.44 1.47
CA LEU A 221 12.63 8.67 2.23
C LEU A 221 12.53 9.89 1.32
N LEU A 222 13.48 10.05 0.38
CA LEU A 222 13.43 11.12 -0.60
C LEU A 222 12.23 10.95 -1.53
N GLY A 223 11.93 9.74 -1.98
CA GLY A 223 10.76 9.46 -2.83
C GLY A 223 9.47 9.85 -2.14
N TYR A 224 9.29 9.44 -0.88
CA TYR A 224 8.14 9.83 -0.06
C TYR A 224 8.02 11.35 0.06
N TYR A 225 9.11 12.04 0.43
CA TYR A 225 9.11 13.49 0.59
C TYR A 225 8.84 14.23 -0.73
N LEU A 226 9.54 13.85 -1.79
CA LEU A 226 9.42 14.50 -3.10
C LEU A 226 8.02 14.30 -3.69
N TRP A 227 7.44 13.11 -3.56
CA TRP A 227 6.12 12.81 -4.11
C TRP A 227 5.00 13.35 -3.22
N LEU A 228 4.90 12.91 -1.98
CA LEU A 228 3.72 13.18 -1.15
C LEU A 228 3.72 14.57 -0.51
N ILE A 229 4.88 15.19 -0.33
CA ILE A 229 4.96 16.51 0.34
C ILE A 229 5.19 17.62 -0.68
N LYS A 230 6.09 17.43 -1.65
CA LYS A 230 6.56 18.54 -2.50
C LYS A 230 5.86 18.64 -3.85
N PHE A 231 5.92 17.58 -4.67
CA PHE A 231 5.59 17.66 -6.10
C PHE A 231 4.27 17.02 -6.47
N GLY A 232 3.82 15.97 -5.78
CA GLY A 232 2.62 15.21 -6.15
C GLY A 232 1.39 16.09 -6.30
N GLN A 233 1.17 17.01 -5.37
CA GLN A 233 0.06 17.97 -5.40
C GLN A 233 0.01 18.86 -6.65
N TYR A 234 1.15 19.13 -7.28
CA TYR A 234 1.22 19.96 -8.49
C TYR A 234 1.11 19.14 -9.78
N ILE A 235 1.55 17.88 -9.73
CA ILE A 235 1.54 16.98 -10.89
C ILE A 235 0.17 16.33 -11.06
N MET A 236 -0.46 15.92 -9.96
CA MET A 236 -1.73 15.20 -9.95
C MET A 236 -2.59 15.67 -8.75
N PRO A 237 -3.16 16.89 -8.81
CA PRO A 237 -3.98 17.45 -7.73
C PRO A 237 -5.23 16.62 -7.40
#